data_AF-A0A521YKA2-F1
#
_entry.id   AF-A0A521YKA2-F1
#
_cell.length_a   1.000
_cell.length_b   1.000
_cell.length_c   1.000
_cell.angle_alpha   90.00
_cell.angle_beta   90.00
_cell.angle_gamma   90.00
#
_symmetry.space_group_name_H-M   'P 1'
#
loop_
_entity.id
_entity.type
_entity.pdbx_description
1 polymer ?
#
loop_
_entity_poly.entity_id
_entity_poly.type
_entity_poly.pdbx_seq_one_letter_code
_entity_poly.pdbx_strand_id
1 'polypeptide(L)'
;MEGDIMKRKFQLLPGVVQVSLEHGETPVDIVPVLSDAAKLARAKRRQDLLVVSGLGDPATSQAVSTAIEEIYALGAPPPFRIAFVACMLPQYNVYHFAERYAQRFGIVAKVLVSLRDAKDWLGLREDLRSAVVQR
;
A
#
# COMPACT_ATOMS: atom_id res chain seq x y z
N MET A 1 -18.79 16.39 0.20
CA MET A 1 -18.47 15.43 1.28
C MET A 1 -17.58 14.27 0.81
N GLU A 2 -17.64 13.81 -0.44
CA GLU A 2 -16.75 12.75 -0.96
C GLU A 2 -15.27 13.14 -1.04
N GLY A 3 -14.97 14.41 -1.38
CA GLY A 3 -13.60 14.90 -1.51
C GLY A 3 -12.78 14.90 -0.20
N ASP A 4 -13.45 14.98 0.95
CA ASP A 4 -12.78 14.93 2.27
C ASP A 4 -12.54 13.49 2.76
N ILE A 5 -13.36 12.53 2.32
CA ILE A 5 -13.17 11.10 2.64
C ILE A 5 -11.97 10.56 1.86
N MET A 6 -11.85 10.89 0.56
CA MET A 6 -10.67 10.53 -0.24
C MET A 6 -9.37 11.15 0.30
N LYS A 7 -9.42 12.38 0.84
CA LYS A 7 -8.26 13.04 1.45
C LYS A 7 -7.77 12.38 2.74
N ARG A 8 -8.63 11.67 3.48
CA ARG A 8 -8.24 10.98 4.73
C ARG A 8 -7.58 9.63 4.48
N LYS A 9 -7.91 8.96 3.37
CA LYS A 9 -7.45 7.58 3.09
C LYS A 9 -6.11 7.52 2.38
N PHE A 10 -5.80 8.51 1.54
CA PHE A 10 -4.60 8.51 0.70
C PHE A 10 -3.67 9.68 1.04
N GLN A 11 -2.41 9.35 1.30
CA GLN A 11 -1.34 10.33 1.44
C GLN A 11 -0.32 10.14 0.32
N LEU A 12 -0.05 11.21 -0.43
CA LEU A 12 1.03 11.22 -1.42
C LEU A 12 2.35 11.53 -0.72
N LEU A 13 3.26 10.56 -0.73
CA LEU A 13 4.63 10.73 -0.28
C LEU A 13 5.56 10.78 -1.51
N PRO A 14 6.84 11.19 -1.35
CA PRO A 14 7.81 11.04 -2.42
C PRO A 14 7.86 9.57 -2.87
N GLY A 15 7.62 9.28 -4.15
CA GLY A 15 7.72 7.91 -4.69
C GLY A 15 6.56 6.95 -4.42
N VAL A 16 5.77 7.13 -3.35
CA VAL A 16 4.72 6.17 -2.94
C VAL A 16 3.35 6.83 -2.71
N VAL A 17 2.27 6.07 -2.91
CA VAL A 17 0.95 6.40 -2.35
C VAL A 17 0.74 5.58 -1.08
N GLN A 18 0.58 6.27 0.06
CA GLN A 18 0.24 5.62 1.32
C GLN A 18 -1.29 5.54 1.47
N VAL A 19 -1.77 4.39 1.91
CA VAL A 19 -3.16 4.10 2.26
C VAL A 19 -3.22 3.78 3.74
N SER A 20 -4.09 4.45 4.50
CA SER A 20 -4.39 4.06 5.89
C SER A 20 -5.75 3.37 5.93
N LEU A 21 -5.81 2.20 6.57
CA LEU A 21 -7.03 1.41 6.81
C LEU A 21 -7.45 1.49 8.27
N GLU A 22 -7.14 2.62 8.92
CA GLU A 22 -7.24 2.74 10.37
C GLU A 22 -8.67 2.91 10.87
N HIS A 23 -9.63 3.45 10.11
CA HIS A 23 -10.98 3.73 10.64
C HIS A 23 -12.08 3.86 9.56
N GLY A 24 -13.15 3.08 9.74
CA GLY A 24 -14.44 3.29 9.07
C GLY A 24 -14.65 2.53 7.76
N GLU A 25 -13.65 1.78 7.31
CA GLU A 25 -13.80 0.81 6.21
C GLU A 25 -14.58 -0.42 6.67
N THR A 26 -15.33 -0.98 5.72
CA THR A 26 -15.89 -2.32 5.78
C THR A 26 -15.17 -3.23 4.78
N PRO A 27 -15.34 -4.56 4.85
CA PRO A 27 -14.65 -5.45 3.92
C PRO A 27 -14.92 -5.15 2.43
N VAL A 28 -16.10 -4.59 2.11
CA VAL A 28 -16.46 -4.21 0.73
C VAL A 28 -15.71 -2.98 0.23
N ASP A 29 -15.14 -2.18 1.13
CA ASP A 29 -14.40 -0.96 0.78
C ASP A 29 -12.93 -1.25 0.42
N ILE A 30 -12.40 -2.41 0.78
CA ILE A 30 -10.97 -2.73 0.60
C ILE A 30 -10.57 -2.75 -0.87
N VAL A 31 -11.39 -3.38 -1.73
CA VAL A 31 -11.13 -3.43 -3.17
C VAL A 31 -11.12 -2.03 -3.79
N PRO A 32 -12.18 -1.20 -3.68
CA PRO A 32 -12.17 0.13 -4.28
C PRO A 32 -11.08 1.03 -3.70
N VAL A 33 -10.80 0.96 -2.39
CA VAL A 33 -9.74 1.77 -1.76
C VAL A 33 -8.37 1.45 -2.34
N LEU A 34 -8.00 0.16 -2.44
CA LEU A 34 -6.69 -0.23 -2.96
C LEU A 34 -6.59 -0.01 -4.48
N SER A 35 -7.67 -0.25 -5.22
CA SER A 35 -7.77 0.02 -6.66
C SER A 35 -7.59 1.51 -6.96
N ASP A 36 -8.26 2.38 -6.21
CA ASP A 36 -8.13 3.83 -6.38
C ASP A 36 -6.75 4.36 -5.97
N ALA A 37 -6.14 3.78 -4.92
CA ALA A 37 -4.75 4.09 -4.57
C ALA A 37 -3.78 3.74 -5.72
N ALA A 38 -3.98 2.61 -6.39
CA ALA A 38 -3.17 2.21 -7.54
C ALA A 38 -3.41 3.10 -8.76
N LYS A 39 -4.67 3.47 -9.05
CA LYS A 39 -4.99 4.45 -10.10
C LYS A 39 -4.30 5.78 -9.82
N LEU A 40 -4.34 6.25 -8.58
CA LEU A 40 -3.66 7.48 -8.16
C LEU A 40 -2.14 7.37 -8.30
N ALA A 41 -1.55 6.25 -7.87
CA ALA A 41 -0.12 5.99 -8.03
C ALA A 41 0.28 6.09 -9.51
N ARG A 42 -0.47 5.41 -10.40
CA ARG A 42 -0.23 5.45 -11.84
C ARG A 42 -0.38 6.87 -12.42
N ALA A 43 -1.45 7.59 -12.06
CA ALA A 43 -1.67 8.96 -12.50
C ALA A 43 -0.53 9.90 -12.08
N LYS A 44 0.13 9.61 -10.96
CA LYS A 44 1.30 10.34 -10.45
C LYS A 44 2.64 9.72 -10.86
N ARG A 45 2.65 8.76 -11.78
CA ARG A 45 3.85 8.01 -12.23
C ARG A 45 4.64 7.41 -11.06
N ARG A 46 3.93 6.93 -10.05
CA ARG A 46 4.46 6.16 -8.92
C ARG A 46 4.26 4.67 -9.20
N GLN A 47 5.16 3.86 -8.65
CA GLN A 47 5.13 2.40 -8.81
C GLN A 47 4.93 1.68 -7.47
N ASP A 48 4.72 2.44 -6.40
CA ASP A 48 4.73 1.92 -5.05
C ASP A 48 3.45 2.29 -4.29
N LEU A 49 2.93 1.31 -3.54
CA LEU A 49 1.91 1.51 -2.52
C LEU A 49 2.44 1.14 -1.14
N LEU A 50 2.02 1.91 -0.14
CA LEU A 50 2.25 1.62 1.28
C LEU A 50 0.89 1.52 1.97
N VAL A 51 0.46 0.31 2.28
CA VAL A 51 -0.82 0.04 2.94
C VAL A 51 -0.56 -0.14 4.42
N VAL A 52 -1.17 0.69 5.26
CA VAL A 52 -0.99 0.66 6.72
C VAL A 52 -2.28 0.16 7.37
N SER A 53 -2.17 -0.98 8.03
CA SER A 53 -3.22 -1.60 8.82
C SER A 53 -3.36 -0.88 10.17
N GLY A 54 -4.59 -0.63 10.60
CA GLY A 54 -4.90 -0.03 11.89
C GLY A 54 -5.81 -0.86 12.79
N LEU A 55 -6.17 -0.28 13.93
CA LEU A 55 -7.14 -0.84 14.87
C LEU A 55 -8.54 -0.84 14.23
N GLY A 56 -8.93 -1.96 13.63
CA GLY A 56 -10.23 -2.10 12.96
C GLY A 56 -10.14 -2.32 11.44
N ASP A 57 -8.94 -2.56 10.92
CA ASP A 57 -8.74 -2.91 9.52
C ASP A 57 -9.63 -4.11 9.10
N PRO A 58 -10.57 -3.91 8.15
CA PRO A 58 -11.53 -4.93 7.76
C PRO A 58 -11.02 -5.84 6.64
N ALA A 59 -9.72 -5.76 6.30
CA ALA A 59 -9.13 -6.56 5.25
C ALA A 59 -9.35 -8.06 5.45
N THR A 60 -9.83 -8.71 4.40
CA THR A 60 -9.93 -10.16 4.30
C THR A 60 -9.03 -10.65 3.18
N SER A 61 -8.57 -11.90 3.24
CA SER A 61 -7.73 -12.49 2.19
C SER A 61 -8.40 -12.42 0.82
N GLN A 62 -9.72 -12.63 0.76
CA GLN A 62 -10.49 -12.51 -0.47
C GLN A 62 -10.47 -11.08 -1.02
N ALA A 63 -10.80 -10.07 -0.20
CA ALA A 63 -10.85 -8.69 -0.66
C ALA A 63 -9.48 -8.17 -1.11
N VAL A 64 -8.40 -8.51 -0.38
CA VAL A 64 -7.04 -8.09 -0.77
C VAL A 64 -6.59 -8.80 -2.04
N SER A 65 -6.92 -10.08 -2.25
CA SER A 65 -6.65 -10.78 -3.50
C SER A 65 -7.38 -10.18 -4.70
N THR A 66 -8.67 -9.87 -4.56
CA THR A 66 -9.44 -9.19 -5.60
C THR A 66 -8.84 -7.82 -5.91
N ALA A 67 -8.41 -7.08 -4.90
CA ALA A 67 -7.72 -5.81 -5.11
C ALA A 67 -6.42 -5.98 -5.92
N ILE A 68 -5.61 -7.00 -5.64
CA ILE A 68 -4.39 -7.32 -6.39
C ILE A 68 -4.70 -7.60 -7.87
N GLU A 69 -5.76 -8.37 -8.14
CA GLU A 69 -6.21 -8.66 -9.51
C GLU A 69 -6.62 -7.38 -10.25
N GLU A 70 -7.36 -6.48 -9.59
CA GLU A 70 -7.72 -5.19 -10.17
C GLU A 70 -6.48 -4.34 -10.45
N ILE A 71 -5.53 -4.27 -9.52
CA ILE A 71 -4.26 -3.54 -9.70
C ILE A 71 -3.50 -4.07 -10.91
N TYR A 72 -3.48 -5.40 -11.09
CA TYR A 72 -2.88 -6.02 -12.27
C TYR A 72 -3.66 -5.66 -13.56
N ALA A 73 -5.00 -5.74 -13.54
CA ALA A 73 -5.85 -5.41 -14.68
C ALA A 73 -5.75 -3.93 -15.09
N LEU A 74 -5.44 -3.04 -14.15
CA LEU A 74 -5.12 -1.64 -14.43
C LEU A 74 -3.81 -1.47 -15.22
N GLY A 75 -3.06 -2.52 -15.52
CA GLY A 75 -1.82 -2.45 -16.27
C GLY A 75 -0.73 -1.71 -15.50
N ALA A 76 -0.69 -1.88 -14.17
CA ALA A 76 0.40 -1.36 -13.35
C ALA A 76 1.73 -1.90 -13.89
N PRO A 77 2.65 -1.03 -14.38
CA PRO A 77 3.85 -1.51 -15.06
C PRO A 77 4.76 -2.24 -14.07
N PRO A 78 5.18 -3.48 -14.37
CA PRO A 78 6.12 -4.19 -13.51
C PRO A 78 7.48 -3.45 -13.44
N PRO A 79 8.15 -3.45 -12.26
CA PRO A 79 7.66 -3.97 -10.99
C PRO A 79 6.79 -2.93 -10.25
N PHE A 80 5.51 -3.25 -10.03
CA PHE A 80 4.68 -2.52 -9.08
C PHE A 80 4.90 -3.11 -7.69
N ARG A 81 5.21 -2.27 -6.69
CA ARG A 81 5.56 -2.71 -5.34
C ARG A 81 4.48 -2.35 -4.33
N ILE A 82 4.18 -3.26 -3.41
CA ILE A 82 3.20 -3.01 -2.34
C ILE A 82 3.83 -3.40 -1.00
N ALA A 83 3.98 -2.45 -0.10
CA ALA A 83 4.33 -2.72 1.29
C ALA A 83 3.05 -2.75 2.14
N PHE A 84 2.79 -3.86 2.81
CA PHE A 84 1.73 -3.97 3.82
C PHE A 84 2.35 -3.83 5.20
N VAL A 85 1.85 -2.90 6.01
CA VAL A 85 2.23 -2.76 7.42
C VAL A 85 1.12 -3.35 8.28
N ALA A 86 1.39 -4.45 8.96
CA ALA A 86 0.46 -5.07 9.89
C ALA A 86 1.22 -5.66 11.08
N CYS A 87 0.93 -5.16 12.28
CA CYS A 87 1.60 -5.57 13.51
C CYS A 87 0.76 -6.53 14.37
N MET A 88 -0.50 -6.78 14.01
CA MET A 88 -1.43 -7.60 14.78
C MET A 88 -2.07 -8.71 13.94
N LEU A 89 -2.42 -9.79 14.62
CA LEU A 89 -3.32 -10.81 14.09
C LEU A 89 -4.78 -10.33 14.21
N PRO A 90 -5.67 -10.72 13.28
CA PRO A 90 -5.43 -11.62 12.14
C PRO A 90 -4.80 -10.97 10.88
N GLN A 91 -4.73 -9.63 10.81
CA GLN A 91 -4.35 -8.87 9.61
C GLN A 91 -2.99 -9.26 9.06
N TYR A 92 -2.01 -9.56 9.93
CA TYR A 92 -0.72 -10.08 9.50
C TYR A 92 -0.86 -11.31 8.58
N ASN A 93 -1.74 -12.26 8.90
CA ASN A 93 -1.97 -13.45 8.08
C ASN A 93 -2.66 -13.13 6.76
N VAL A 94 -3.61 -12.20 6.77
CA VAL A 94 -4.31 -11.73 5.56
C VAL A 94 -3.31 -11.15 4.56
N TYR A 95 -2.43 -10.25 5.03
CA TYR A 95 -1.44 -9.65 4.15
C TYR A 95 -0.32 -10.62 3.77
N HIS A 96 0.05 -11.57 4.64
CA HIS A 96 1.06 -12.55 4.30
C HIS A 96 0.55 -13.53 3.23
N PHE A 97 -0.75 -13.81 3.21
CA PHE A 97 -1.39 -14.49 2.09
C PHE A 97 -1.31 -13.65 0.81
N ALA A 98 -1.66 -12.36 0.91
CA ALA A 98 -1.61 -11.42 -0.22
C ALA A 98 -0.20 -11.27 -0.82
N GLU A 99 0.84 -11.26 0.02
CA GLU A 99 2.24 -11.22 -0.41
C GLU A 99 2.57 -12.37 -1.36
N ARG A 100 2.19 -13.60 -0.98
CA ARG A 100 2.39 -14.80 -1.82
C ARG A 100 1.51 -14.77 -3.07
N TYR A 101 0.29 -14.25 -2.94
CA TYR A 101 -0.67 -14.18 -4.04
C TYR A 101 -0.20 -13.22 -5.15
N ALA A 102 0.31 -12.05 -4.77
CA ALA A 102 0.79 -10.99 -5.67
C ALA A 102 1.89 -11.44 -6.64
N GLN A 103 2.73 -12.40 -6.23
CA GLN A 103 3.82 -12.94 -7.06
C GLN A 103 3.30 -13.52 -8.39
N ARG A 104 2.08 -14.06 -8.42
CA ARG A 104 1.45 -14.61 -9.63
C ARG A 104 1.20 -13.56 -10.72
N PHE A 105 1.19 -12.28 -10.34
CA PHE A 105 0.92 -11.13 -11.21
C PHE A 105 2.17 -10.29 -11.47
N GLY A 106 3.35 -10.73 -11.02
CA GLY A 106 4.59 -9.94 -11.09
C GLY A 106 4.60 -8.71 -10.20
N ILE A 107 3.66 -8.61 -9.25
CA ILE A 107 3.60 -7.55 -8.24
C ILE A 107 4.52 -7.97 -7.08
N VAL A 108 5.44 -7.08 -6.72
CA VAL A 108 6.39 -7.31 -5.62
C VAL A 108 5.74 -6.80 -4.33
N ALA A 109 5.12 -7.71 -3.58
CA ALA A 109 4.53 -7.39 -2.29
C ALA A 109 5.45 -7.79 -1.13
N LYS A 110 5.33 -7.10 0.01
CA LYS A 110 5.99 -7.49 1.27
C LYS A 110 5.17 -7.06 2.48
N VAL A 111 5.02 -7.95 3.46
CA VAL A 111 4.44 -7.64 4.77
C VAL A 111 5.54 -7.29 5.76
N LEU A 112 5.36 -6.17 6.47
CA LEU A 112 6.25 -5.70 7.51
C LEU A 112 5.44 -5.35 8.76
N VAL A 113 6.09 -5.46 9.92
CA VAL A 113 5.45 -5.18 11.23
C VAL A 113 5.67 -3.74 11.71
N SER A 114 6.37 -2.93 10.90
CA SER A 114 6.78 -1.57 11.24
C SER A 114 6.69 -0.67 10.02
N LEU A 115 6.12 0.52 10.21
CA LEU A 115 6.06 1.55 9.18
C LEU A 115 7.45 1.99 8.73
N ARG A 116 8.42 2.01 9.65
CA ARG A 116 9.81 2.39 9.34
C ARG A 116 10.43 1.40 8.36
N ASP A 117 10.29 0.11 8.62
CA ASP A 117 10.88 -0.93 7.78
C ASP A 117 10.22 -0.96 6.40
N ALA A 118 8.90 -0.71 6.34
CA ALA A 118 8.19 -0.59 5.08
C ALA A 118 8.67 0.59 4.24
N LYS A 119 8.87 1.75 4.88
CA LYS A 119 9.46 2.92 4.21
C LYS A 119 10.88 2.65 3.73
N ASP A 120 11.72 2.02 4.55
CA ASP A 120 13.08 1.64 4.19
C ASP A 120 13.10 0.66 3.01
N TRP A 121 12.22 -0.35 3.01
CA TRP A 121 12.11 -1.33 1.93
C TRP A 121 11.64 -0.71 0.61
N LEU A 122 10.74 0.28 0.67
CA LEU A 122 10.33 1.06 -0.50
C LEU A 122 11.39 2.06 -0.96
N GLY A 123 12.44 2.31 -0.17
CA GLY A 123 13.50 3.27 -0.46
C GLY A 123 13.14 4.72 -0.12
N LEU A 124 12.16 4.93 0.77
CA LEU A 124 11.59 6.24 1.14
C LEU A 124 12.42 6.98 2.20
N ARG A 125 13.73 6.74 2.27
CA ARG A 125 14.57 7.44 3.24
C ARG A 125 14.58 8.92 2.91
N GLU A 126 14.15 9.75 3.86
CA GLU A 126 14.43 11.18 3.82
C GLU A 126 15.94 11.35 3.65
N ASP A 127 16.33 12.13 2.65
CA ASP A 127 17.73 12.37 2.30
C ASP A 127 18.50 12.98 3.48
N LEU A 128 19.05 12.12 4.35
CA LEU A 128 20.24 12.46 5.15
C LEU A 128 21.46 12.73 4.26
N ARG A 129 21.34 12.56 2.93
CA ARG A 129 22.37 12.87 1.94
C ARG A 129 22.39 14.31 1.45
N SER A 130 21.40 15.14 1.80
CA SER A 130 21.46 16.59 1.52
C SER A 130 22.33 17.38 2.51
N ALA A 131 22.96 16.72 3.49
CA ALA A 131 23.85 17.33 4.48
C ALA A 131 25.33 16.87 4.38
N VAL A 132 25.74 16.23 3.28
CA VAL A 132 27.17 15.98 3.00
C VAL A 132 27.53 16.53 1.63
N VAL A 133 27.49 17.85 1.52
CA VAL A 133 28.27 18.61 0.54
C VAL A 133 29.10 19.61 1.33
N GLN A 134 30.42 19.52 1.12
CA GLN A 134 31.53 20.38 1.58
C GLN A 134 32.15 20.10 2.95
N ARG A 135 33.20 19.27 2.96
CA ARG A 135 34.59 19.77 3.05
C ARG A 135 35.59 18.76 2.50
#